data_AF-A0A246BKS7-F1
#
_entry.id   AF-A0A246BKS7-F1
#
_cell.length_a   1.000
_cell.length_b   1.000
_cell.length_c   1.000
_cell.angle_alpha   90.00
_cell.angle_beta   90.00
_cell.angle_gamma   90.00
#
_symmetry.space_group_name_H-M   'P 1'
#
loop_
_entity.id
_entity.type
_entity.pdbx_description
1 polymer ?
#
loop_
_entity_poly.entity_id
_entity_poly.type
_entity_poly.pdbx_seq_one_letter_code
_entity_poly.pdbx_strand_id
1 'polypeptide(L)'
;MTLETSEREFAGRFEEFAASGVLYPQREGSPLLEFASGGRVLYLFDRSGPYAALPGEARVVVHGVLDAAFTRRLPEPAAQTLTVLGVSGVEGQGPVLAVRGNVVVVQARVPLVLGSFEELHGVQAGDWLAFRTLPPLHGFLI
;
A
#
# COMPACT_ATOMS: atom_id res chain seq x y z
N MET A 1 7.22 -21.29 -5.74
CA MET A 1 6.39 -20.43 -4.88
C MET A 1 7.13 -20.26 -3.57
N THR A 2 7.84 -19.16 -3.40
CA THR A 2 8.48 -18.85 -2.11
C THR A 2 7.41 -18.18 -1.27
N LEU A 3 6.85 -18.93 -0.31
CA LEU A 3 6.05 -18.32 0.75
C LEU A 3 7.02 -17.45 1.56
N GLU A 4 6.70 -16.18 1.72
CA GLU A 4 7.47 -15.30 2.61
C GLU A 4 7.46 -15.90 4.01
N THR A 5 8.64 -16.00 4.62
CA THR A 5 8.80 -16.67 5.92
C THR A 5 8.76 -15.69 7.09
N SER A 6 8.76 -14.38 6.82
CA SER A 6 8.58 -13.31 7.82
C SER A 6 8.08 -11.99 7.22
N GLU A 7 7.54 -11.11 8.07
CA GLU A 7 7.18 -9.73 7.75
C GLU A 7 8.35 -8.89 7.21
N ARG A 8 9.58 -9.18 7.67
CA ARG A 8 10.79 -8.48 7.24
C ARG A 8 11.18 -8.82 5.81
N GLU A 9 10.97 -10.06 5.39
CA GLU A 9 11.20 -10.46 3.99
C GLU A 9 10.24 -9.74 3.05
N PHE A 10 8.96 -9.61 3.43
CA PHE A 10 8.00 -8.82 2.65
C PHE A 10 8.41 -7.34 2.59
N ALA A 11 8.72 -6.73 3.73
CA ALA A 11 9.11 -5.32 3.80
C ALA A 11 10.37 -5.03 2.94
N GLY A 12 11.41 -5.85 3.08
CA GLY A 12 12.65 -5.71 2.29
C GLY A 12 12.44 -5.92 0.79
N ARG A 13 11.54 -6.82 0.40
CA ARG A 13 11.21 -7.07 -1.01
C ARG A 13 10.59 -5.85 -1.71
N PHE A 14 9.90 -4.99 -0.96
CA PHE A 14 9.19 -3.83 -1.49
C PHE A 14 9.71 -2.49 -0.93
N GLU A 15 10.87 -2.49 -0.28
CA GLU A 15 11.48 -1.30 0.34
C GLU A 15 11.67 -0.14 -0.65
N GLU A 16 12.00 -0.44 -1.91
CA GLU A 16 12.14 0.56 -2.98
C GLU A 16 10.84 1.35 -3.23
N PHE A 17 9.69 0.78 -2.86
CA PHE A 17 8.36 1.38 -2.96
C PHE A 17 7.82 1.88 -1.62
N ALA A 18 8.65 1.99 -0.58
CA ALA A 18 8.21 2.56 0.68
C ALA A 18 7.86 4.04 0.51
N ALA A 19 6.64 4.41 0.90
CA ALA A 19 6.17 5.78 0.90
C ALA A 19 6.84 6.58 2.02
N SER A 20 7.30 7.79 1.73
CA SER A 20 7.80 8.72 2.75
C SER A 20 6.66 9.55 3.33
N GLY A 21 6.69 9.80 4.63
CA GLY A 21 5.66 10.57 5.32
C GLY A 21 5.97 10.79 6.79
N VAL A 22 4.93 11.16 7.56
CA VAL A 22 5.03 11.38 8.99
C VAL A 22 4.10 10.42 9.72
N LEU A 23 4.64 9.65 10.67
CA LEU A 23 3.87 8.91 11.65
C LEU A 23 3.45 9.82 12.79
N TYR A 24 2.14 9.88 13.06
CA TYR A 24 1.62 10.59 14.22
C TYR A 24 1.79 9.80 15.52
N PRO A 25 1.83 10.52 16.66
CA PRO A 25 1.81 9.90 17.98
C PRO A 25 0.62 8.96 18.13
N GLN A 26 0.87 7.78 18.69
CA GLN A 26 -0.15 6.77 18.93
C GLN A 26 -0.24 6.45 20.41
N ARG A 27 -1.39 5.90 20.80
CA ARG A 27 -1.54 5.31 22.12
C ARG A 27 -0.65 4.08 22.22
N GLU A 28 0.06 3.96 23.34
CA GLU A 28 0.86 2.77 23.63
C GLU A 28 0.01 1.49 23.47
N GLY A 29 0.59 0.50 22.78
CA GLY A 29 -0.09 -0.77 22.49
C GLY A 29 -1.12 -0.72 21.36
N SER A 30 -1.36 0.43 20.72
CA SER A 30 -2.20 0.51 19.52
C SER A 30 -1.51 -0.17 18.33
N PRO A 31 -2.18 -1.10 17.62
CA PRO A 31 -1.67 -1.65 16.37
C PRO A 31 -2.00 -0.75 15.16
N LEU A 32 -2.63 0.41 15.37
CA LEU A 32 -3.05 1.31 14.31
C LEU A 32 -2.07 2.48 14.15
N LEU A 33 -1.38 2.49 13.01
CA LEU A 33 -0.53 3.60 12.59
C LEU A 33 -1.34 4.68 11.88
N GLU A 34 -1.15 5.93 12.29
CA GLU A 34 -1.61 7.11 11.57
C GLU A 34 -0.44 7.69 10.76
N PHE A 35 -0.47 7.50 9.45
CA PHE A 35 0.62 7.84 8.54
C PHE A 35 0.20 8.91 7.53
N ALA A 36 0.74 10.11 7.66
CA ALA A 36 0.50 11.23 6.77
C ALA A 36 1.46 11.19 5.57
N SER A 37 0.92 10.97 4.36
CA SER A 37 1.70 10.96 3.11
C SER A 37 0.81 11.32 1.91
N GLY A 38 1.39 11.91 0.86
CA GLY A 38 0.67 12.27 -0.37
C GLY A 38 -0.53 13.22 -0.17
N GLY A 39 -0.53 14.00 0.92
CA GLY A 39 -1.64 14.86 1.33
C GLY A 39 -2.85 14.11 1.90
N ARG A 40 -2.66 12.88 2.38
CA ARG A 40 -3.68 12.04 3.03
C ARG A 40 -3.13 11.49 4.34
N VAL A 41 -4.02 11.15 5.28
CA VAL A 41 -3.68 10.37 6.47
C VAL A 41 -4.21 8.96 6.24
N LEU A 42 -3.30 7.99 6.23
CA LEU A 42 -3.61 6.58 6.08
C LEU A 42 -3.64 5.90 7.45
N TYR A 43 -4.65 5.06 7.66
CA TYR A 43 -4.82 4.26 8.87
C TYR A 43 -4.33 2.84 8.59
N LEU A 44 -3.12 2.53 9.03
CA LEU A 44 -2.42 1.30 8.67
C LEU A 44 -2.34 0.37 9.88
N PHE A 45 -2.60 -0.91 9.68
CA PHE A 45 -2.34 -1.92 10.70
C PHE A 45 -0.83 -2.23 10.73
N ASP A 46 -0.18 -2.03 11.88
CA ASP A 46 1.26 -2.20 12.04
C ASP A 46 1.65 -3.68 11.91
N ARG A 47 2.59 -3.95 11.00
CA ARG A 47 3.19 -5.27 10.77
C ARG A 47 4.70 -5.29 10.96
N SER A 48 5.27 -4.24 11.57
CA SER A 48 6.72 -4.04 11.69
C SER A 48 7.33 -4.71 12.93
N GLY A 49 6.50 -5.19 13.85
CA GLY A 49 6.90 -5.77 15.13
C GLY A 49 6.74 -4.80 16.31
N PRO A 50 6.85 -5.29 17.55
CA PRO A 50 6.56 -4.50 18.74
C PRO A 50 7.53 -3.31 18.89
N TYR A 51 6.97 -2.13 19.17
CA TYR A 51 7.70 -0.88 19.44
C TYR A 51 8.58 -0.35 18.30
N ALA A 52 8.44 -0.86 17.07
CA ALA A 52 9.21 -0.38 15.92
C ALA A 52 8.76 1.03 15.47
N ALA A 53 7.48 1.34 15.63
CA ALA A 53 6.91 2.62 15.22
C ALA A 53 7.23 3.73 16.23
N LEU A 54 8.08 4.67 15.81
CA LEU A 54 8.31 5.93 16.50
C LEU A 54 7.59 7.07 15.77
N PRO A 55 6.97 8.03 16.48
CA PRO A 55 6.40 9.22 15.85
C PRO A 55 7.48 10.06 15.15
N GLY A 56 7.13 10.68 14.02
CA GLY A 56 8.05 11.51 13.24
C GLY A 56 8.15 11.06 11.78
N GLU A 57 9.21 11.50 11.10
CA GLU A 57 9.47 11.11 9.72
C GLU A 57 9.70 9.61 9.60
N ALA A 58 9.06 8.97 8.62
CA ALA A 58 9.14 7.53 8.42
C ALA A 58 9.02 7.17 6.93
N ARG A 59 9.54 5.98 6.60
CA ARG A 59 9.28 5.30 5.34
C ARG A 59 8.47 4.04 5.63
N VAL A 60 7.34 3.89 4.94
CA VAL A 60 6.38 2.82 5.18
C VAL A 60 6.01 2.15 3.87
N VAL A 61 6.20 0.83 3.77
CA VAL A 61 5.54 0.04 2.73
C VAL A 61 4.06 -0.05 3.09
N VAL A 62 3.23 0.62 2.30
CA VAL A 62 1.78 0.60 2.45
C VAL A 62 1.24 -0.54 1.60
N HIS A 63 0.74 -1.57 2.27
CA HIS A 63 0.23 -2.77 1.63
C HIS A 63 -1.29 -2.88 1.75
N GLY A 64 -1.97 -3.26 0.69
CA GLY A 64 -3.40 -3.55 0.69
C GLY A 64 -3.73 -4.75 -0.19
N VAL A 65 -4.93 -5.29 0.00
CA VAL A 65 -5.48 -6.34 -0.88
C VAL A 65 -6.49 -5.70 -1.83
N LEU A 66 -6.37 -5.97 -3.12
CA LEU A 66 -7.29 -5.47 -4.15
C LEU A 66 -8.69 -6.07 -4.00
N ASP A 67 -9.69 -5.22 -4.18
CA ASP A 67 -11.05 -5.63 -4.52
C ASP A 67 -11.11 -5.87 -6.04
N ALA A 68 -11.10 -7.14 -6.44
CA ALA A 68 -11.11 -7.56 -7.84
C ALA A 68 -12.37 -7.10 -8.59
N ALA A 69 -13.51 -6.97 -7.90
CA ALA A 69 -14.76 -6.55 -8.53
C ALA A 69 -14.74 -5.07 -8.95
N PHE A 70 -13.89 -4.26 -8.31
CA PHE A 70 -13.74 -2.84 -8.64
C PHE A 70 -12.54 -2.56 -9.54
N THR A 71 -11.46 -3.33 -9.36
CA THR A 71 -10.15 -3.05 -9.95
C THR A 71 -10.17 -3.26 -11.46
N ARG A 72 -9.72 -2.25 -12.21
CA ARG A 72 -9.69 -2.29 -13.67
C ARG A 72 -8.56 -1.47 -14.26
N ARG A 73 -8.10 -1.88 -15.45
CA ARG A 73 -7.17 -1.09 -16.25
C ARG A 73 -7.87 0.13 -16.82
N LEU A 74 -7.19 1.27 -16.82
CA LEU A 74 -7.60 2.48 -17.50
C LEU A 74 -6.99 2.51 -18.91
N PRO A 75 -7.74 2.97 -19.92
CA PRO A 75 -7.26 3.00 -21.30
C PRO A 75 -6.19 4.06 -21.55
N GLU A 76 -6.22 5.16 -20.78
CA GLU A 76 -5.33 6.30 -20.95
C GLU A 76 -4.81 6.80 -19.58
N PRO A 77 -3.64 7.45 -19.55
CA PRO A 77 -3.15 8.12 -18.35
C PRO A 77 -4.14 9.15 -17.82
N ALA A 78 -4.27 9.22 -16.49
CA ALA A 78 -5.18 10.13 -15.81
C ALA A 78 -4.46 10.94 -14.71
N ALA A 79 -5.18 11.77 -13.96
CA ALA A 79 -4.60 12.33 -12.74
C ALA A 79 -4.52 11.25 -11.64
N GLN A 80 -3.42 11.21 -10.88
CA GLN A 80 -3.34 10.31 -9.72
C GLN A 80 -4.34 10.74 -8.65
N THR A 81 -5.10 9.77 -8.13
CA THR A 81 -6.05 10.00 -7.05
C THR A 81 -5.85 8.97 -5.96
N LEU A 82 -6.12 9.37 -4.73
CA LEU A 82 -6.15 8.48 -3.58
C LEU A 82 -7.14 9.03 -2.57
N THR A 83 -8.12 8.23 -2.21
CA THR A 83 -9.19 8.56 -1.28
C THR A 83 -9.26 7.47 -0.22
N VAL A 84 -9.29 7.88 1.04
CA VAL A 84 -9.46 6.96 2.17
C VAL A 84 -10.94 6.57 2.25
N LEU A 85 -11.20 5.27 2.31
CA LEU A 85 -12.52 4.68 2.46
C LEU A 85 -12.67 4.15 3.88
N GLY A 86 -13.49 4.84 4.69
CA GLY A 86 -13.76 4.43 6.07
C GLY A 86 -12.48 4.21 6.88
N VAL A 87 -12.39 3.07 7.57
CA VAL A 87 -11.23 2.68 8.36
C VAL A 87 -10.36 1.73 7.54
N SER A 88 -9.12 2.13 7.27
CA SER A 88 -8.08 1.27 6.70
C SER A 88 -8.39 0.70 5.30
N GLY A 89 -9.19 1.40 4.49
CA GLY A 89 -9.37 1.11 3.06
C GLY A 89 -9.03 2.33 2.21
N VAL A 90 -8.66 2.11 0.95
CA VAL A 90 -8.45 3.20 -0.02
C VAL A 90 -9.02 2.85 -1.39
N GLU A 91 -9.36 3.89 -2.13
CA GLU A 91 -9.63 3.85 -3.56
C GLU A 91 -8.74 4.87 -4.24
N GLY A 92 -8.23 4.53 -5.42
CA GLY A 92 -7.35 5.42 -6.14
C GLY A 92 -7.13 5.00 -7.56
N GLN A 93 -6.32 5.79 -8.25
CA GLN A 93 -5.84 5.44 -9.57
C GLN A 93 -4.43 6.00 -9.80
N GLY A 94 -3.67 5.31 -10.63
CA GLY A 94 -2.30 5.67 -10.92
C GLY A 94 -1.60 4.70 -11.87
N PRO A 95 -0.39 5.03 -12.31
CA PRO A 95 0.42 4.13 -13.10
C PRO A 95 0.96 2.98 -12.24
N VAL A 96 1.07 1.81 -12.84
CA VAL A 96 1.74 0.63 -12.29
C VAL A 96 3.25 0.86 -12.38
N LEU A 97 3.91 0.85 -11.23
CA LEU A 97 5.36 0.94 -11.13
C LEU A 97 6.02 -0.43 -11.36
N ALA A 98 5.42 -1.48 -10.82
CA ALA A 98 5.96 -2.83 -10.89
C ALA A 98 4.86 -3.89 -10.76
N VAL A 99 5.10 -5.06 -11.36
CA VAL A 99 4.31 -6.28 -11.17
C VAL A 99 5.26 -7.37 -10.70
N ARG A 100 4.90 -8.09 -9.63
CA ARG A 100 5.72 -9.10 -8.96
C ARG A 100 4.83 -10.27 -8.50
N GLY A 101 4.58 -11.22 -9.39
CA GLY A 101 3.63 -12.31 -9.14
C GLY A 101 2.20 -11.76 -9.04
N ASN A 102 1.49 -12.05 -7.96
CA ASN A 102 0.15 -11.54 -7.68
C ASN A 102 0.12 -10.17 -6.99
N VAL A 103 1.26 -9.47 -6.92
CA VAL A 103 1.38 -8.14 -6.35
C VAL A 103 1.65 -7.12 -7.45
N VAL A 104 0.90 -6.03 -7.43
CA VAL A 104 1.10 -4.86 -8.28
C VAL A 104 1.42 -3.64 -7.42
N VAL A 105 2.39 -2.85 -7.84
CA VAL A 105 2.72 -1.58 -7.18
C VAL A 105 2.13 -0.45 -7.99
N VAL A 106 1.28 0.37 -7.39
CA VAL A 106 0.59 1.49 -8.05
C VAL A 106 0.99 2.81 -7.41
N GLN A 107 1.37 3.80 -8.22
CA GLN A 107 1.66 5.16 -7.76
C GLN A 107 0.38 6.01 -7.75
N ALA A 108 -0.29 6.09 -6.60
CA ALA A 108 -1.55 6.82 -6.44
C ALA A 108 -1.38 7.94 -5.41
N ARG A 109 -0.70 9.04 -5.79
CA ARG A 109 -0.11 10.08 -4.91
C ARG A 109 1.00 9.56 -3.97
N VAL A 110 0.88 8.33 -3.49
CA VAL A 110 1.90 7.55 -2.80
C VAL A 110 2.03 6.18 -3.48
N PRO A 111 3.19 5.52 -3.40
CA PRO A 111 3.30 4.13 -3.82
C PRO A 111 2.48 3.22 -2.90
N LEU A 112 1.74 2.29 -3.50
CA LEU A 112 0.96 1.27 -2.79
C LEU A 112 1.32 -0.11 -3.32
N VAL A 113 1.59 -1.05 -2.41
CA VAL A 113 1.88 -2.45 -2.72
C VAL A 113 0.59 -3.24 -2.61
N LEU A 114 -0.02 -3.57 -3.75
CA LEU A 114 -1.37 -4.10 -3.80
C LEU A 114 -1.35 -5.59 -4.19
N GLY A 115 -1.71 -6.45 -3.24
CA GLY A 115 -1.84 -7.89 -3.49
C GLY A 115 -3.21 -8.22 -4.10
N SER A 116 -3.24 -9.25 -4.94
CA SER A 116 -4.47 -9.83 -5.49
C SER A 116 -4.55 -11.32 -5.13
N PHE A 117 -5.76 -11.82 -4.85
CA PHE A 117 -5.99 -13.26 -4.74
C PHE A 117 -6.13 -13.94 -6.11
N GLU A 118 -6.38 -13.15 -7.16
CA GLU A 118 -6.50 -13.60 -8.55
C GLU A 118 -5.31 -13.11 -9.37
N GLU A 119 -4.95 -13.83 -10.44
CA GLU A 119 -3.92 -13.35 -11.36
C GLU A 119 -4.37 -12.07 -12.08
N LEU A 120 -3.54 -11.04 -12.01
CA LEU A 120 -3.76 -9.77 -12.72
C LEU A 120 -3.32 -9.90 -14.19
N HIS A 121 -4.03 -10.73 -14.95
CA HIS A 121 -3.67 -11.05 -16.34
C HIS A 121 -3.55 -9.79 -17.20
N GLY A 122 -2.43 -9.65 -17.89
CA GLY A 122 -2.18 -8.57 -18.86
C GLY A 122 -1.85 -7.21 -18.24
N VAL A 123 -1.79 -7.09 -16.91
CA VAL A 123 -1.29 -5.88 -16.23
C VAL A 123 0.24 -5.88 -16.25
N GLN A 124 0.81 -4.75 -16.68
CA GLN A 124 2.26 -4.55 -16.78
C GLN A 124 2.67 -3.17 -16.27
N ALA A 125 3.97 -3.00 -15.99
CA ALA A 125 4.49 -1.69 -15.61
C ALA A 125 4.22 -0.64 -16.70
N GLY A 126 3.79 0.55 -16.30
CA GLY A 126 3.33 1.61 -17.21
C GLY A 126 1.82 1.61 -17.48
N ASP A 127 1.11 0.50 -17.24
CA ASP A 127 -0.35 0.50 -17.29
C ASP A 127 -0.93 1.43 -16.23
N TRP A 128 -2.15 1.91 -16.44
CA TRP A 128 -2.89 2.65 -15.44
C TRP A 128 -3.97 1.77 -14.83
N LEU A 129 -4.10 1.78 -13.52
CA LEU A 129 -5.16 1.08 -12.80
C LEU A 129 -6.03 2.07 -12.04
N ALA A 130 -7.33 1.83 -12.06
CA ALA A 130 -8.24 2.28 -11.01
C ALA A 130 -8.48 1.07 -10.09
N PHE A 131 -8.32 1.27 -8.79
CA PHE A 131 -8.35 0.19 -7.81
C PHE A 131 -9.10 0.62 -6.57
N ARG A 132 -9.53 -0.39 -5.81
CA ARG A 132 -10.03 -0.27 -4.45
C ARG A 132 -9.40 -1.37 -3.62
N THR A 133 -9.11 -1.10 -2.36
CA THR A 133 -8.61 -2.12 -1.43
C THR A 133 -9.72 -2.63 -0.53
N LEU A 134 -9.65 -3.91 -0.19
CA LEU A 134 -10.32 -4.46 0.99
C LEU A 134 -9.56 -3.99 2.25
N PRO A 135 -10.25 -3.59 3.33
CA PRO A 135 -9.59 -3.32 4.59
C PRO A 135 -9.10 -4.61 5.27
N PRO A 136 -8.03 -4.57 6.08
CA PRO A 136 -7.22 -3.40 6.39
C PRO A 136 -6.05 -3.18 5.42
N LEU A 137 -5.62 -1.93 5.32
CA LEU A 137 -4.28 -1.58 4.88
C LEU A 137 -3.27 -1.93 5.98
N HIS A 138 -2.12 -2.45 5.58
CA HIS A 138 -1.00 -2.79 6.44
C HIS A 138 0.15 -1.82 6.22
N GLY A 139 0.87 -1.51 7.29
CA GLY A 139 2.10 -0.73 7.24
C GLY A 139 3.28 -1.56 7.70
N PHE A 140 4.37 -1.52 6.92
CA PHE A 140 5.65 -2.10 7.30
C PHE A 140 6.70 -0.99 7.28
N LEU A 141 7.28 -0.70 8.44
CA LEU A 141 8.37 0.24 8.58
C LEU A 141 9.66 -0.34 8.00
N ILE A 142 10.45 0.54 7.40
CA ILE A 142 11.78 0.27 6.86
C ILE A 142 12.83 0.83 7.79
#